data_AF-A0A453B122-F1
#
_entry.id   AF-A0A453B122-F1
#
_cell.length_a   1.000
_cell.length_b   1.000
_cell.length_c   1.000
_cell.angle_alpha   90.00
_cell.angle_beta   90.00
_cell.angle_gamma   90.00
#
_symmetry.space_group_name_H-M   'P 1'
#
loop_
_entity.id
_entity.type
_entity.pdbx_description
1 polymer ?
#
loop_
_entity_poly.entity_id
_entity_poly.type
_entity_poly.pdbx_seq_one_letter_code
_entity_poly.pdbx_strand_id
1 'polypeptide(L)'
;QTGNHFCWDKNGFPTFVSGVPPDAFSKTGQLWNSPLYDWKSMEADGFAWWVKRIKRALDLYDEFRIDHFRGLAGFWAVPSGSEVAMFGSWRAGPRNAFFDALFKAVGRINIIAEDLGVITEDVVELRKSIGAPGMAVLQFAFGGGPGNPHLPHNHELNQVVYTGTHDNDTGCWLVAKFTRGREANCVQVSTAGQQLGCLLGANCYCSLFRCKDFHGNHAGHTQPWQLC
;
A
#
# COMPACT_ATOMS: atom_id res chain seq x y z
N GLN A 1 -21.36 -2.65 25.56
CA GLN A 1 -21.43 -1.45 24.71
C GLN A 1 -20.24 -1.51 23.77
N THR A 2 -20.43 -1.69 22.46
CA THR A 2 -19.35 -1.49 21.49
C THR A 2 -19.17 0.01 21.33
N GLY A 3 -17.97 0.52 21.65
CA GLY A 3 -17.65 1.94 21.57
C GLY A 3 -17.91 2.50 20.17
N ASN A 4 -18.18 3.80 20.09
CA ASN A 4 -18.23 4.48 18.80
C ASN A 4 -16.81 4.56 18.23
N HIS A 5 -16.48 3.70 17.28
CA HIS A 5 -15.12 3.53 16.74
C HIS A 5 -14.80 4.37 15.51
N PHE A 6 -15.72 5.23 15.09
CA PHE A 6 -15.56 6.07 13.91
C PHE A 6 -15.98 7.52 14.22
N CYS A 7 -15.43 8.47 13.47
CA CYS A 7 -15.67 9.89 13.68
C CYS A 7 -17.04 10.36 13.15
N TRP A 8 -18.11 10.02 13.85
CA TRP A 8 -19.47 10.49 13.54
C TRP A 8 -19.82 11.82 14.22
N ASP A 9 -20.73 12.57 13.60
CA ASP A 9 -21.45 13.65 14.25
C ASP A 9 -22.65 13.11 15.06
N LYS A 10 -23.39 14.02 15.72
CA LYS A 10 -24.58 13.67 16.53
C LYS A 10 -25.73 13.04 15.72
N ASN A 11 -25.70 13.17 14.40
CA ASN A 11 -26.73 12.68 13.48
C ASN A 11 -26.30 11.36 12.79
N GLY A 12 -25.09 10.85 13.09
CA GLY A 12 -24.56 9.63 12.48
C GLY A 12 -23.86 9.84 11.13
N PHE A 13 -23.57 11.08 10.74
CA PHE A 13 -22.81 11.38 9.52
C PHE A 13 -21.30 11.47 9.81
N PRO A 14 -20.42 11.07 8.87
CA PRO A 14 -18.99 11.26 9.05
C PRO A 14 -18.68 12.75 9.21
N THR A 15 -17.90 13.10 10.24
CA THR A 15 -17.33 14.46 10.37
C THR A 15 -16.19 14.69 9.38
N PHE A 16 -15.41 13.64 9.16
CA PHE A 16 -14.30 13.59 8.21
C PHE A 16 -14.36 12.28 7.42
N VAL A 17 -13.84 12.33 6.20
CA VAL A 17 -13.71 11.18 5.31
C VAL A 17 -12.27 10.98 4.86
N SER A 18 -11.98 9.78 4.42
CA SER A 18 -10.65 9.38 3.94
C SER A 18 -10.33 9.95 2.56
N GLY A 19 -9.06 10.22 2.34
CA GLY A 19 -8.48 10.48 1.04
C GLY A 19 -6.97 10.52 1.13
N VAL A 20 -6.34 11.07 0.10
CA VAL A 20 -4.92 11.43 0.07
C VAL A 20 -4.75 12.83 -0.50
N PRO A 21 -3.72 13.58 -0.05
CA PRO A 21 -3.45 14.91 -0.58
C PRO A 21 -3.04 14.85 -2.07
N PRO A 22 -2.99 16.01 -2.76
CA PRO A 22 -2.38 16.10 -4.08
C PRO A 22 -0.96 15.54 -4.10
N ASP A 23 -0.62 14.88 -5.21
CA ASP A 23 0.70 14.34 -5.47
C ASP A 23 1.08 14.52 -6.96
N ALA A 24 2.21 13.93 -7.37
CA ALA A 24 2.68 14.01 -8.75
C ALA A 24 1.72 13.39 -9.78
N PHE A 25 0.78 12.53 -9.34
CA PHE A 25 -0.18 11.83 -10.19
C PHE A 25 -1.59 12.46 -10.15
N SER A 26 -1.97 13.12 -9.05
CA SER A 26 -3.25 13.80 -8.90
C SER A 26 -3.10 15.22 -8.35
N LYS A 27 -3.51 16.22 -9.15
CA LYS A 27 -3.49 17.64 -8.77
C LYS A 27 -4.46 17.99 -7.63
N THR A 28 -5.53 17.22 -7.46
CA THR A 28 -6.59 17.47 -6.44
C THR A 28 -6.59 16.44 -5.32
N GLY A 29 -5.63 15.50 -5.33
CA GLY A 29 -5.60 14.34 -4.45
C GLY A 29 -6.65 13.30 -4.86
N GLN A 30 -6.99 12.40 -3.94
CA GLN A 30 -8.04 11.42 -4.17
C GLN A 30 -8.98 11.38 -2.97
N LEU A 31 -10.27 11.49 -3.23
CA LEU A 31 -11.31 11.43 -2.21
C LEU A 31 -11.95 10.05 -2.21
N TRP A 32 -11.77 9.28 -1.14
CA TRP A 32 -12.24 7.89 -1.07
C TRP A 32 -13.54 7.74 -0.28
N ASN A 33 -13.96 8.77 0.46
CA ASN A 33 -15.24 8.84 1.16
C ASN A 33 -15.51 7.76 2.22
N SER A 34 -14.50 7.02 2.67
CA SER A 34 -14.65 6.11 3.80
C SER A 34 -14.68 6.91 5.11
N PRO A 35 -15.49 6.51 6.10
CA PRO A 35 -15.44 7.11 7.43
C PRO A 35 -14.08 6.84 8.09
N LEU A 36 -13.60 7.82 8.86
CA LEU A 36 -12.33 7.69 9.57
C LEU A 36 -12.53 7.05 10.95
N TYR A 37 -11.53 6.27 11.37
CA TYR A 37 -11.51 5.70 12.71
C TYR A 37 -11.33 6.78 13.78
N ASP A 38 -12.06 6.61 14.88
CA ASP A 38 -11.74 7.32 16.12
C ASP A 38 -10.69 6.52 16.89
N TRP A 39 -9.43 6.78 16.57
CA TRP A 39 -8.30 6.07 17.17
C TRP A 39 -8.21 6.26 18.68
N LYS A 40 -8.66 7.39 19.24
CA LYS A 40 -8.67 7.62 20.69
C LYS A 40 -9.71 6.73 21.37
N SER A 41 -10.91 6.64 20.78
CA SER A 41 -11.96 5.75 21.25
C SER A 41 -11.54 4.28 21.17
N MET A 42 -10.88 3.88 20.07
CA MET A 42 -10.34 2.52 19.92
C MET A 42 -9.21 2.23 20.91
N GLU A 43 -8.30 3.16 21.16
CA GLU A 43 -7.21 2.95 22.13
C GLU A 43 -7.78 2.70 23.55
N ALA A 44 -8.84 3.40 23.93
CA ALA A 44 -9.49 3.25 25.23
C ALA A 44 -10.08 1.85 25.48
N ASP A 45 -10.41 1.08 24.43
CA ASP A 45 -10.89 -0.30 24.55
C ASP A 45 -9.86 -1.36 24.10
N GLY A 46 -8.59 -0.95 23.93
CA GLY A 46 -7.51 -1.86 23.51
C GLY A 46 -7.64 -2.30 22.05
N PHE A 47 -8.20 -1.44 21.20
CA PHE A 47 -8.40 -1.66 19.77
C PHE A 47 -9.27 -2.88 19.47
N ALA A 48 -10.32 -3.12 20.27
CA ALA A 48 -11.08 -4.36 20.25
C ALA A 48 -11.70 -4.68 18.87
N TRP A 49 -12.09 -3.66 18.12
CA TRP A 49 -12.60 -3.81 16.75
C TRP A 49 -11.53 -4.35 15.79
N TRP A 50 -10.33 -3.78 15.83
CA TRP A 50 -9.22 -4.20 14.98
C TRP A 50 -8.69 -5.57 15.37
N VAL A 51 -8.64 -5.89 16.67
CA VAL A 51 -8.31 -7.25 17.14
C VAL A 51 -9.25 -8.28 16.52
N LYS A 52 -10.56 -8.03 16.50
CA LYS A 52 -11.53 -8.94 15.85
C LYS A 52 -11.29 -9.06 14.35
N ARG A 53 -11.02 -7.94 13.67
CA ARG A 53 -10.72 -7.92 12.23
C ARG A 53 -9.47 -8.75 11.90
N ILE A 54 -8.40 -8.60 12.68
CA ILE A 54 -7.15 -9.34 12.49
C ILE A 54 -7.33 -10.83 12.79
N LYS A 55 -8.05 -11.20 13.87
CA LYS A 55 -8.40 -12.61 14.12
C LYS A 55 -9.07 -13.25 12.93
N ARG A 56 -10.05 -12.56 12.35
CA ARG A 56 -10.74 -13.07 11.16
C ARG A 56 -9.84 -13.20 9.93
N ALA A 57 -8.86 -12.30 9.76
CA ALA A 57 -7.88 -12.42 8.69
C ALA A 57 -6.97 -13.64 8.88
N LEU A 58 -6.51 -13.89 10.12
CA LEU A 58 -5.68 -15.05 10.46
C LEU A 58 -6.43 -16.38 10.30
N ASP A 59 -7.77 -16.39 10.45
CA ASP A 59 -8.58 -17.58 10.15
C ASP A 59 -8.58 -17.95 8.66
N LEU A 60 -8.19 -17.02 7.78
CA LEU A 60 -8.31 -17.14 6.32
C LEU A 60 -6.96 -17.17 5.60
N TYR A 61 -5.94 -16.49 6.14
CA TYR A 61 -4.68 -16.24 5.46
C TYR A 61 -3.50 -16.39 6.41
N ASP A 62 -2.42 -17.01 5.92
CA ASP A 62 -1.16 -17.13 6.66
C ASP A 62 -0.43 -15.78 6.80
N GLU A 63 -0.54 -14.95 5.76
CA GLU A 63 -0.01 -13.59 5.69
C GLU A 63 -1.00 -12.70 4.93
N PHE A 64 -1.05 -11.41 5.27
CA PHE A 64 -1.94 -10.48 4.57
C PHE A 64 -1.33 -9.07 4.44
N ARG A 65 -1.70 -8.39 3.36
CA ARG A 65 -1.34 -7.00 3.11
C ARG A 65 -2.29 -6.07 3.87
N ILE A 66 -1.75 -5.09 4.59
CA ILE A 66 -2.51 -3.93 5.05
C ILE A 66 -2.36 -2.83 4.01
N ASP A 67 -3.46 -2.57 3.31
CA ASP A 67 -3.57 -1.48 2.35
C ASP A 67 -3.49 -0.12 3.05
N HIS A 68 -2.83 0.85 2.43
CA HIS A 68 -2.61 2.18 2.96
C HIS A 68 -2.01 2.18 4.37
N PHE A 69 -0.96 1.36 4.58
CA PHE A 69 -0.33 1.15 5.90
C PHE A 69 0.08 2.48 6.56
N ARG A 70 0.51 3.45 5.74
CA ARG A 70 0.93 4.79 6.19
C ARG A 70 -0.13 5.50 7.04
N GLY A 71 -1.41 5.18 6.85
CA GLY A 71 -2.54 5.67 7.66
C GLY A 71 -2.41 5.36 9.15
N LEU A 72 -1.64 4.33 9.52
CA LEU A 72 -1.38 3.95 10.91
C LEU A 72 -0.32 4.84 11.57
N ALA A 73 0.55 5.48 10.80
CA ALA A 73 1.47 6.53 11.29
C ALA A 73 0.79 7.91 11.27
N GLY A 74 0.16 8.23 10.14
CA GLY A 74 -0.64 9.42 9.93
C GLY A 74 -1.57 9.28 8.72
N PHE A 75 -2.77 9.82 8.81
CA PHE A 75 -3.79 9.73 7.76
C PHE A 75 -4.29 11.11 7.35
N TRP A 76 -4.72 11.23 6.09
CA TRP A 76 -5.28 12.46 5.56
C TRP A 76 -6.79 12.50 5.80
N ALA A 77 -7.24 13.49 6.56
CA ALA A 77 -8.63 13.66 6.96
C ALA A 77 -9.24 14.84 6.20
N VAL A 78 -10.21 14.54 5.33
CA VAL A 78 -10.92 15.55 4.53
C VAL A 78 -12.26 15.87 5.21
N PRO A 79 -12.63 17.15 5.40
CA PRO A 79 -13.96 17.50 5.93
C PRO A 79 -15.06 16.89 5.08
N SER A 80 -16.04 16.27 5.73
CA SER A 80 -17.19 15.68 5.03
C SER A 80 -17.94 16.75 4.22
N GLY A 81 -18.39 16.38 3.03
CA GLY A 81 -19.00 17.31 2.07
C GLY A 81 -18.03 18.07 1.16
N SER A 82 -16.71 17.88 1.31
CA SER A 82 -15.73 18.40 0.36
C SER A 82 -15.86 17.71 -1.00
N GLU A 83 -15.78 18.46 -2.09
CA GLU A 83 -15.78 17.89 -3.45
C GLU A 83 -14.42 17.30 -3.86
N VAL A 84 -13.34 17.76 -3.22
CA VAL A 84 -11.95 17.36 -3.52
C VAL A 84 -11.15 17.12 -2.24
N ALA A 85 -10.13 16.26 -2.34
CA ALA A 85 -9.34 15.85 -1.19
C ALA A 85 -8.33 16.90 -0.70
N MET A 86 -8.00 17.89 -1.53
CA MET A 86 -6.94 18.86 -1.21
C MET A 86 -7.19 19.73 0.02
N PHE A 87 -8.44 19.83 0.50
CA PHE A 87 -8.81 20.58 1.70
C PHE A 87 -8.72 19.77 3.00
N GLY A 88 -8.09 18.60 2.95
CA GLY A 88 -7.85 17.79 4.15
C GLY A 88 -6.68 18.28 5.00
N SER A 89 -6.39 17.51 6.04
CA SER A 89 -5.25 17.73 6.94
C SER A 89 -4.68 16.40 7.42
N TRP A 90 -3.37 16.37 7.66
CA TRP A 90 -2.73 15.21 8.28
C TRP A 90 -3.13 15.10 9.75
N ARG A 91 -3.53 13.90 10.17
CA ARG A 91 -3.78 13.54 11.56
C ARG A 91 -2.90 12.37 11.96
N ALA A 92 -2.47 12.36 13.21
CA ALA A 92 -1.68 11.26 13.74
C ALA A 92 -2.51 9.97 13.80
N GLY A 93 -1.95 8.87 13.30
CA GLY A 93 -2.48 7.53 13.50
C GLY A 93 -2.07 6.96 14.87
N PRO A 94 -2.48 5.72 15.18
CA PRO A 94 -2.27 5.11 16.49
C PRO A 94 -0.85 4.55 16.70
N ARG A 95 -0.05 4.41 15.62
CA ARG A 95 1.38 4.02 15.67
C ARG A 95 1.62 2.74 16.48
N ASN A 96 2.65 2.70 17.32
CA ASN A 96 3.08 1.48 18.03
C ASN A 96 2.02 0.94 18.99
N ALA A 97 1.25 1.81 19.66
CA ALA A 97 0.21 1.38 20.62
C ALA A 97 -0.83 0.43 19.99
N PHE A 98 -1.14 0.64 18.71
CA PHE A 98 -1.98 -0.25 17.93
C PHE A 98 -1.39 -1.65 17.79
N PHE A 99 -0.14 -1.73 17.35
CA PHE A 99 0.53 -3.01 17.12
C PHE A 99 0.83 -3.75 18.43
N ASP A 100 1.20 -3.02 19.49
CA ASP A 100 1.40 -3.59 20.83
C ASP A 100 0.12 -4.28 21.34
N ALA A 101 -1.03 -3.62 21.16
CA ALA A 101 -2.32 -4.20 21.53
C ALA A 101 -2.70 -5.41 20.66
N LEU A 102 -2.45 -5.34 19.35
CA LEU A 102 -2.67 -6.48 18.45
C LEU A 102 -1.80 -7.66 18.83
N PHE A 103 -0.48 -7.49 18.94
CA PHE A 103 0.44 -8.57 19.28
C PHE A 103 0.13 -9.19 20.64
N LYS A 104 -0.30 -8.38 21.62
CA LYS A 104 -0.78 -8.87 22.91
C LYS A 104 -2.04 -9.73 22.78
N ALA A 105 -2.96 -9.40 21.87
CA ALA A 105 -4.26 -10.04 21.76
C ALA A 105 -4.30 -11.27 20.82
N VAL A 106 -3.44 -11.30 19.80
CA VAL A 106 -3.42 -12.36 18.77
C VAL A 106 -2.06 -13.03 18.59
N GLY A 107 -1.02 -12.57 19.27
CA GLY A 107 0.34 -13.07 19.09
C GLY A 107 1.01 -12.49 17.84
N ARG A 108 1.98 -13.22 17.31
CA ARG A 108 2.72 -12.79 16.12
C ARG A 108 1.82 -12.84 14.88
N ILE A 109 1.88 -11.79 14.07
CA ILE A 109 1.15 -11.67 12.81
C ILE A 109 2.11 -11.30 11.69
N ASN A 110 1.93 -11.92 10.54
CA ASN A 110 2.74 -11.66 9.35
C ASN A 110 1.97 -10.67 8.46
N ILE A 111 2.38 -9.40 8.52
CA ILE A 111 1.78 -8.31 7.76
C ILE A 111 2.75 -7.85 6.70
N ILE A 112 2.26 -7.66 5.47
CA ILE A 112 2.94 -6.90 4.43
C ILE A 112 2.40 -5.46 4.45
N ALA A 113 3.28 -4.48 4.61
CA ALA A 113 2.90 -3.08 4.61
C ALA A 113 2.81 -2.57 3.15
N GLU A 114 1.63 -2.14 2.72
CA GLU A 114 1.52 -1.33 1.51
C GLU A 114 1.99 0.09 1.84
N ASP A 115 3.24 0.37 1.47
CA ASP A 115 3.96 1.62 1.72
C ASP A 115 4.36 2.32 0.41
N LEU A 116 3.45 2.39 -0.56
CA LEU A 116 3.69 3.08 -1.83
C LEU A 116 3.34 4.58 -1.76
N GLY A 117 3.88 5.35 -2.71
CA GLY A 117 3.65 6.78 -2.82
C GLY A 117 4.64 7.63 -2.03
N VAL A 118 4.21 8.83 -1.59
CA VAL A 118 5.07 9.73 -0.81
C VAL A 118 5.04 9.30 0.66
N ILE A 119 6.07 8.57 1.07
CA ILE A 119 6.23 8.03 2.42
C ILE A 119 7.14 8.93 3.26
N THR A 120 6.73 9.16 4.50
CA THR A 120 7.47 9.95 5.51
C THR A 120 8.26 9.03 6.44
N GLU A 121 9.31 9.56 7.08
CA GLU A 121 10.20 8.76 7.94
C GLU A 121 9.43 8.02 9.06
N ASP A 122 8.41 8.64 9.64
CA ASP A 122 7.60 8.04 10.70
C ASP A 122 6.84 6.77 10.26
N VAL A 123 6.54 6.65 8.96
CA VAL A 123 5.94 5.44 8.38
C VAL A 123 7.00 4.34 8.23
N VAL A 124 8.21 4.70 7.78
CA VAL A 124 9.33 3.77 7.63
C VAL A 124 9.74 3.23 9.00
N GLU A 125 9.86 4.11 10.00
CA GLU A 125 10.15 3.75 11.38
C GLU A 125 9.08 2.82 11.95
N LEU A 126 7.79 3.14 11.77
CA LEU A 126 6.69 2.29 12.23
C LEU A 126 6.68 0.91 11.56
N ARG A 127 6.95 0.84 10.24
CA ARG A 127 7.06 -0.43 9.52
C ARG A 127 8.21 -1.27 10.05
N LYS A 128 9.39 -0.64 10.23
CA LYS A 128 10.59 -1.32 10.70
C LYS A 128 10.48 -1.75 12.17
N SER A 129 9.82 -0.96 13.02
CA SER A 129 9.63 -1.30 14.45
C SER A 129 8.84 -2.60 14.65
N ILE A 130 7.89 -2.88 13.75
CA ILE A 130 7.10 -4.12 13.77
C ILE A 130 7.68 -5.24 12.90
N GLY A 131 8.80 -4.99 12.21
CA GLY A 131 9.45 -5.96 11.34
C GLY A 131 8.67 -6.32 10.08
N ALA A 132 7.71 -5.49 9.66
CA ALA A 132 6.88 -5.78 8.48
C ALA A 132 7.66 -5.53 7.17
N PRO A 133 7.60 -6.44 6.18
CA PRO A 133 8.11 -6.15 4.85
C PRO A 133 7.32 -5.01 4.20
N GLY A 134 8.04 -4.10 3.55
CA GLY A 134 7.45 -3.09 2.66
C GLY A 134 7.25 -3.63 1.24
N MET A 135 6.93 -2.76 0.30
CA MET A 135 6.72 -3.12 -1.11
C MET A 135 7.68 -2.38 -2.05
N ALA A 136 8.13 -3.07 -3.09
CA ALA A 136 8.73 -2.44 -4.27
C ALA A 136 7.94 -2.83 -5.51
N VAL A 137 7.74 -1.90 -6.43
CA VAL A 137 6.98 -2.15 -7.67
C VAL A 137 7.83 -1.74 -8.87
N LEU A 138 8.27 -2.71 -9.67
CA LEU A 138 9.19 -2.49 -10.77
C LEU A 138 8.66 -1.49 -11.82
N GLN A 139 7.35 -1.43 -12.04
CA GLN A 139 6.74 -0.43 -12.92
C GLN A 139 7.02 1.03 -12.47
N PHE A 140 7.34 1.27 -11.20
CA PHE A 140 7.71 2.59 -10.68
C PHE A 140 9.22 2.85 -10.69
N ALA A 141 10.06 1.84 -10.98
CA ALA A 141 11.51 1.90 -10.82
C ALA A 141 12.23 2.80 -11.84
N PHE A 142 11.68 2.92 -13.06
CA PHE A 142 12.38 3.54 -14.19
C PHE A 142 11.99 5.00 -14.45
N GLY A 143 11.30 5.62 -13.49
CA GLY A 143 11.10 7.07 -13.44
C GLY A 143 12.03 7.72 -12.40
N GLY A 144 12.49 8.95 -12.66
CA GLY A 144 13.34 9.68 -11.73
C GLY A 144 14.83 9.35 -11.85
N GLY A 145 15.53 9.27 -10.72
CA GLY A 145 16.99 9.09 -10.64
C GLY A 145 17.42 7.77 -9.98
N PRO A 146 18.74 7.54 -9.82
CA PRO A 146 19.30 6.27 -9.30
C PRO A 146 18.92 5.96 -7.84
N GLY A 147 18.42 6.96 -7.10
CA GLY A 147 17.90 6.80 -5.75
C GLY A 147 16.44 6.32 -5.68
N ASN A 148 15.81 5.92 -6.80
CA ASN A 148 14.45 5.41 -6.79
C ASN A 148 14.39 4.07 -5.99
N PRO A 149 13.57 3.98 -4.93
CA PRO A 149 13.54 2.81 -4.04
C PRO A 149 12.99 1.55 -4.72
N HIS A 150 12.34 1.67 -5.88
CA HIS A 150 11.83 0.53 -6.63
C HIS A 150 12.87 -0.10 -7.57
N LEU A 151 14.05 0.52 -7.75
CA LEU A 151 15.15 -0.07 -8.51
C LEU A 151 15.72 -1.30 -7.79
N PRO A 152 16.02 -2.41 -8.49
CA PRO A 152 16.49 -3.65 -7.87
C PRO A 152 17.69 -3.51 -6.93
N HIS A 153 18.65 -2.64 -7.26
CA HIS A 153 19.84 -2.45 -6.41
C HIS A 153 19.57 -1.66 -5.13
N ASN A 154 18.37 -1.05 -4.99
CA ASN A 154 17.93 -0.32 -3.79
C ASN A 154 16.97 -1.15 -2.91
N HIS A 155 16.66 -2.41 -3.28
CA HIS A 155 15.73 -3.25 -2.52
C HIS A 155 16.34 -3.67 -1.17
N GLU A 156 15.48 -3.78 -0.16
CA GLU A 156 15.83 -4.31 1.16
C GLU A 156 15.45 -5.81 1.23
N LEU A 157 16.18 -6.59 2.04
CA LEU A 157 15.87 -8.00 2.29
C LEU A 157 14.44 -8.20 2.80
N ASN A 158 13.97 -7.34 3.70
CA ASN A 158 12.62 -7.42 4.25
C ASN A 158 11.63 -6.60 3.38
N GLN A 159 11.42 -7.04 2.15
CA GLN A 159 10.56 -6.37 1.17
C GLN A 159 9.88 -7.39 0.26
N VAL A 160 8.70 -7.05 -0.24
CA VAL A 160 8.00 -7.81 -1.27
C VAL A 160 8.08 -7.05 -2.59
N VAL A 161 8.65 -7.68 -3.61
CA VAL A 161 8.89 -7.05 -4.92
C VAL A 161 7.82 -7.52 -5.91
N TYR A 162 7.16 -6.58 -6.55
CA TYR A 162 6.11 -6.81 -7.55
C TYR A 162 6.58 -6.34 -8.92
N THR A 163 6.15 -7.02 -9.98
CA THR A 163 6.17 -6.37 -11.32
C THR A 163 5.25 -5.15 -11.34
N GLY A 164 4.00 -5.35 -10.93
CA GLY A 164 2.95 -4.35 -10.79
C GLY A 164 1.82 -4.87 -9.89
N THR A 165 1.12 -3.99 -9.18
CA THR A 165 -0.05 -4.33 -8.33
C THR A 165 -1.34 -4.35 -9.12
N HIS A 166 -2.46 -4.81 -8.56
CA HIS A 166 -3.75 -4.79 -9.26
C HIS A 166 -4.20 -3.40 -9.78
N ASP A 167 -3.64 -2.32 -9.25
CA ASP A 167 -3.93 -0.92 -9.65
C ASP A 167 -3.11 -0.47 -10.87
N ASN A 168 -2.07 -1.22 -11.24
CA ASN A 168 -1.28 -0.91 -12.42
C ASN A 168 -1.80 -1.66 -13.65
N ASP A 169 -1.59 -1.09 -14.83
CA ASP A 169 -1.77 -1.83 -16.09
C ASP A 169 -0.78 -3.02 -16.16
N THR A 170 -1.01 -3.91 -17.12
CA THR A 170 -0.14 -5.04 -17.41
C THR A 170 1.25 -4.58 -17.85
N GLY A 171 2.27 -5.42 -17.61
CA GLY A 171 3.68 -5.15 -17.88
C GLY A 171 4.02 -4.72 -19.32
N CYS A 172 3.08 -4.83 -20.26
CA CYS A 172 3.14 -4.26 -21.61
C CYS A 172 3.39 -2.74 -21.62
N TRP A 173 3.11 -2.02 -20.52
CA TRP A 173 3.39 -0.58 -20.41
C TRP A 173 4.87 -0.21 -20.63
N LEU A 174 5.81 -1.09 -20.27
CA LEU A 174 7.24 -0.89 -20.53
C LEU A 174 7.55 -0.80 -22.03
N VAL A 175 6.73 -1.36 -22.91
CA VAL A 175 6.90 -1.24 -24.37
C VAL A 175 6.37 0.10 -24.90
N ALA A 176 5.27 0.60 -24.33
CA ALA A 176 4.55 1.75 -24.87
C ALA A 176 5.19 3.12 -24.56
N LYS A 177 5.90 3.27 -23.43
CA LYS A 177 6.57 4.55 -23.11
C LYS A 177 7.85 4.79 -23.92
N PHE A 178 8.56 3.74 -24.33
CA PHE A 178 9.83 3.88 -25.05
C PHE A 178 9.68 4.25 -26.53
N THR A 179 8.50 4.10 -27.13
CA THR A 179 8.26 4.53 -28.52
C THR A 179 8.10 6.04 -28.69
N ARG A 180 8.01 6.82 -27.59
CA ARG A 180 7.80 8.28 -27.64
C ARG A 180 8.97 9.17 -27.19
N GLY A 181 10.13 8.62 -26.84
CA GLY A 181 11.28 9.45 -26.45
C GLY A 181 12.60 8.68 -26.49
N ARG A 182 13.54 9.17 -27.30
CA ARG A 182 14.94 8.71 -27.32
C ARG A 182 15.66 9.13 -26.04
N GLU A 183 16.63 8.29 -25.67
CA GLU A 183 17.73 8.53 -24.70
C GLU A 183 17.40 8.47 -23.20
N ALA A 184 17.45 7.25 -22.66
CA ALA A 184 18.04 6.98 -21.34
C ALA A 184 18.59 5.54 -21.35
N ASN A 185 19.78 5.33 -20.78
CA ASN A 185 20.45 4.03 -20.62
C ASN A 185 19.71 3.08 -19.65
N CYS A 186 18.41 2.90 -19.83
CA CYS A 186 17.57 2.01 -19.04
C CYS A 186 17.50 0.66 -19.74
N VAL A 187 17.94 -0.39 -19.05
CA VAL A 187 17.78 -1.79 -19.47
C VAL A 187 16.32 -2.00 -19.88
N GLN A 188 16.09 -2.39 -21.13
CA GLN A 188 14.75 -2.74 -21.59
C GLN A 188 14.30 -3.98 -20.84
N VAL A 189 13.40 -3.83 -19.88
CA VAL A 189 12.70 -4.95 -19.23
C VAL A 189 11.34 -5.11 -19.92
N SER A 190 11.37 -5.30 -21.25
CA SER A 190 10.19 -5.24 -22.12
C SER A 190 9.47 -6.57 -22.29
N THR A 191 10.10 -7.68 -21.87
CA THR A 191 9.53 -9.03 -21.96
C THR A 191 9.22 -9.58 -20.57
N ALA A 192 8.21 -10.46 -20.48
CA ALA A 192 7.91 -11.20 -19.25
C ALA A 192 9.16 -11.90 -18.68
N GLY A 193 10.03 -12.43 -19.55
CA GLY A 193 11.28 -13.07 -19.15
C GLY A 193 12.28 -12.11 -18.49
N GLN A 194 12.39 -10.87 -18.94
CA GLN A 194 13.26 -9.87 -18.30
C GLN A 194 12.69 -9.40 -16.97
N GLN A 195 11.37 -9.22 -16.87
CA GLN A 195 10.71 -8.85 -15.60
C GLN A 195 10.89 -9.96 -14.56
N LEU A 196 10.73 -11.21 -14.99
CA LEU A 196 11.01 -12.37 -14.16
C LEU A 196 12.48 -12.43 -13.76
N GLY A 197 13.41 -12.13 -14.66
CA GLY A 197 14.83 -12.03 -14.35
C GLY A 197 15.15 -10.97 -13.29
N CYS A 198 14.53 -9.78 -13.37
CA CYS A 198 14.67 -8.75 -12.34
C CYS A 198 14.10 -9.19 -10.99
N LEU A 199 12.96 -9.87 -10.98
CA LEU A 199 12.36 -10.40 -9.74
C LEU A 199 13.20 -11.51 -9.10
N LEU A 200 13.74 -12.43 -9.91
CA LEU A 200 14.57 -13.53 -9.42
C LEU A 200 15.94 -13.05 -8.94
N GLY A 201 16.43 -11.93 -9.49
CA GLY A 201 17.66 -11.27 -9.06
C GLY A 201 17.46 -10.27 -7.92
N ALA A 202 16.23 -10.02 -7.47
CA ALA A 202 15.95 -9.09 -6.39
C ALA A 202 16.38 -9.69 -5.04
N ASN A 203 17.07 -8.89 -4.23
CA ASN A 203 17.50 -9.30 -2.89
C ASN A 203 16.40 -8.99 -1.87
N CYS A 204 15.33 -9.79 -1.89
CA CYS A 204 14.10 -9.52 -1.13
C CYS A 204 13.49 -10.79 -0.51
N TYR A 205 12.55 -10.60 0.42
CA TYR A 205 11.86 -11.68 1.15
C TYR A 205 10.96 -12.49 0.22
N CYS A 206 10.25 -11.81 -0.68
CA CYS A 206 9.30 -12.44 -1.60
C CYS A 206 9.20 -11.64 -2.90
N SER A 207 9.13 -12.34 -4.03
CA SER A 207 8.87 -11.77 -5.35
C SER A 207 7.51 -12.24 -5.85
N LEU A 208 6.63 -11.31 -6.19
CA LEU A 208 5.29 -11.59 -6.69
C LEU A 208 5.15 -11.15 -8.14
N PHE A 209 4.86 -12.12 -9.00
CA PHE A 209 4.65 -11.90 -10.42
C PHE A 209 3.16 -11.96 -10.74
N ARG A 210 2.66 -10.96 -11.45
CA ARG A 210 1.24 -10.93 -11.82
C ARG A 210 0.96 -11.94 -12.93
N CYS A 211 -0.06 -12.78 -12.74
CA CYS A 211 -0.49 -13.75 -13.75
C CYS A 211 -0.76 -13.12 -15.14
N LYS A 212 -1.38 -11.93 -15.21
CA LYS A 212 -1.59 -11.23 -16.50
C LYS A 212 -0.28 -10.86 -17.21
N ASP A 213 0.78 -10.57 -16.46
CA ASP A 213 2.11 -10.27 -17.03
C ASP A 213 2.77 -11.55 -17.58
N PHE A 214 2.37 -12.74 -17.08
CA PHE A 214 2.86 -14.03 -17.56
C PHE A 214 2.33 -14.36 -18.95
N HIS A 215 1.02 -14.14 -19.14
CA HIS A 215 0.35 -14.48 -20.38
C HIS A 215 0.52 -13.42 -21.48
N GLY A 216 1.15 -12.27 -21.18
CA GLY A 216 1.24 -11.15 -22.13
C GLY A 216 -0.11 -10.56 -22.50
N ASN A 217 -1.13 -10.75 -21.66
CA ASN A 217 -2.51 -10.39 -21.98
C ASN A 217 -2.73 -8.88 -21.87
N HIS A 218 -3.29 -8.28 -22.94
CA HIS A 218 -3.72 -6.89 -22.94
C HIS A 218 -4.96 -6.67 -22.06
N ALA A 219 -5.16 -5.43 -21.60
CA ALA A 219 -6.33 -5.01 -20.84
C ALA A 219 -7.63 -5.36 -21.60
N GLY A 220 -8.36 -6.38 -21.13
CA GLY A 220 -9.64 -6.78 -21.72
C GLY A 220 -10.11 -8.21 -21.43
N HIS A 221 -9.21 -9.13 -21.08
CA HIS A 221 -9.59 -10.52 -20.81
C HIS A 221 -9.52 -10.86 -19.31
N THR A 222 -10.69 -11.11 -18.72
CA THR A 222 -10.87 -11.74 -17.41
C THR A 222 -10.77 -13.25 -17.58
N GLN A 223 -9.72 -13.86 -17.05
CA GLN A 223 -9.67 -15.30 -16.78
C GLN A 223 -9.05 -15.53 -15.38
N PRO A 224 -9.57 -16.53 -14.63
CA PRO A 224 -9.28 -16.73 -13.22
C PRO A 224 -7.89 -17.31 -12.97
N TRP A 225 -7.36 -16.95 -11.82
CA TRP A 225 -6.04 -17.23 -11.25
C TRP A 225 -5.53 -18.67 -11.45
N GLN A 226 -4.29 -18.81 -11.95
CA GLN A 226 -3.47 -20.01 -11.77
C GLN A 226 -2.32 -19.65 -10.83
N LEU A 227 -2.21 -20.38 -9.70
CA LEU A 227 -1.00 -20.44 -8.90
C LEU A 227 -0.02 -21.40 -9.57
N CYS A 228 1.23 -20.96 -9.75
CA CYS A 228 2.41 -21.83 -9.73
C CYS A 228 3.11 -21.59 -8.38
#